data_AF-I4HIM6-F1
#
_entry.id   AF-I4HIM6-F1
#
_cell.length_a   1.000
_cell.length_b   1.000
_cell.length_c   1.000
_cell.angle_alpha   90.00
_cell.angle_beta   90.00
_cell.angle_gamma   90.00
#
_symmetry.space_group_name_H-M   'P 1'
#
loop_
_entity.id
_entity.type
_entity.pdbx_description
1 polymer ?
#
loop_
_entity_poly.entity_id
_entity_poly.type
_entity_poly.pdbx_seq_one_letter_code
_entity_poly.pdbx_strand_id
1 'polypeptide(L)' 'MKKSPSEMTNAELRQYLSEHRNEEAIFSEALEVLLSRKKDWFKYPAPQTMSYKEIETIFKEKLNQIIEE' A
#
# COMPACT_ATOMS: atom_id res chain seq x y z
N MET A 1 2.30 2.56 27.21
CA MET A 1 3.55 2.62 26.40
C MET A 1 3.16 3.16 25.03
N LYS A 2 3.76 4.26 24.56
CA LYS A 2 3.53 4.77 23.20
C LYS A 2 4.22 3.78 22.25
N LYS A 3 3.47 3.11 21.38
CA LYS A 3 4.04 2.21 20.36
C LYS A 3 4.90 3.03 19.41
N SER A 4 6.03 2.49 18.97
CA SER A 4 6.84 3.13 17.92
C SER A 4 6.12 3.01 16.57
N PRO A 5 6.32 3.95 15.61
CA PRO A 5 5.67 3.89 14.30
C PRO A 5 5.90 2.55 13.56
N SER A 6 7.05 1.91 13.78
CA SER A 6 7.39 0.59 13.25
C SER A 6 6.46 -0.54 13.73
N GLU A 7 5.85 -0.42 14.90
CA GLU A 7 5.00 -1.44 15.54
C GLU A 7 3.50 -1.19 15.31
N MET A 8 3.13 -0.02 14.80
CA MET A 8 1.73 0.35 14.52
C MET A 8 1.22 -0.36 13.27
N THR A 9 -0.05 -0.72 13.20
CA THR A 9 -0.73 -1.16 11.97
C THR A 9 -0.85 0.01 10.98
N ASN A 10 -1.21 -0.28 9.71
CA ASN A 10 -1.42 0.79 8.72
C ASN A 10 -2.59 1.73 9.10
N ALA A 11 -3.60 1.24 9.81
CA ALA A 11 -4.70 2.06 10.31
C ALA A 11 -4.21 2.98 11.44
N GLU A 12 -3.47 2.42 12.41
CA GLU A 12 -2.85 3.20 13.50
C GLU A 12 -1.86 4.25 12.95
N LEU A 13 -1.03 3.92 11.95
CA LEU A 13 -0.12 4.88 11.31
C LEU A 13 -0.85 6.04 10.62
N ARG A 14 -1.97 5.77 9.94
CA ARG A 14 -2.77 6.83 9.29
C ARG A 14 -3.40 7.76 10.32
N GLN A 15 -3.88 7.21 11.43
CA GLN A 15 -4.41 7.98 12.54
C GLN A 15 -3.30 8.84 13.17
N TYR A 16 -2.14 8.23 13.44
CA TYR A 16 -0.96 8.88 13.99
C TYR A 16 -0.46 10.04 13.12
N LEU A 17 -0.39 9.84 11.80
CA LEU A 17 -0.07 10.90 10.83
C LEU A 17 -1.10 12.04 10.85
N SER A 18 -2.37 11.75 11.11
CA SER A 18 -3.40 12.79 11.18
C SER A 18 -3.33 13.61 12.47
N GLU A 19 -2.91 12.99 13.58
CA GLU A 19 -2.75 13.65 14.88
C GLU A 19 -1.48 14.52 14.93
N HIS A 20 -0.42 14.10 14.24
CA HIS A 20 0.89 14.76 14.25
C HIS A 20 1.21 15.53 12.95
N ARG A 21 0.20 16.04 12.23
CA ARG A 21 0.37 16.72 10.93
C ARG A 21 1.34 17.91 10.92
N ASN A 22 1.46 18.61 12.05
CA ASN A 22 2.29 19.81 12.17
C ASN A 22 3.66 19.53 12.81
N GLU A 23 3.95 18.27 13.15
CA GLU A 23 5.20 17.85 13.78
C GLU A 23 6.08 17.17 12.73
N GLU A 24 6.76 17.97 11.92
CA GLU A 24 7.50 17.55 10.71
C GLU A 24 8.35 16.29 10.89
N ALA A 25 9.12 16.22 11.99
CA ALA A 25 9.98 15.08 12.27
C ALA A 25 9.20 13.78 12.51
N ILE A 26 8.15 13.85 13.32
CA ILE A 26 7.30 12.70 13.68
C ILE A 26 6.45 12.27 12.49
N PHE A 27 5.92 13.24 11.75
CA PHE A 27 5.15 13.02 10.55
C PHE A 27 5.98 12.31 9.48
N SER A 28 7.20 12.81 9.22
CA SER A 28 8.10 12.25 8.22
C SER A 28 8.50 10.81 8.55
N GLU A 29 8.85 10.53 9.81
CA GLU A 29 9.21 9.18 10.26
C GLU A 29 8.04 8.19 10.09
N ALA A 30 6.85 8.55 10.55
CA ALA A 30 5.67 7.69 10.42
C ALA A 30 5.26 7.48 8.95
N LEU A 31 5.46 8.49 8.10
CA LEU A 31 5.17 8.42 6.68
C LEU A 31 6.16 7.48 5.97
N GLU A 32 7.43 7.53 6.32
CA GLU A 32 8.46 6.63 5.78
C GLU A 32 8.16 5.16 6.10
N VAL A 33 7.76 4.88 7.35
CA VAL A 33 7.31 3.53 7.75
C VAL A 33 6.07 3.10 6.95
N LEU A 34 5.10 4.00 6.74
CA LEU A 34 3.91 3.66 5.97
C LEU A 34 4.23 3.36 4.49
N LEU A 35 5.15 4.12 3.89
CA LEU A 35 5.56 3.97 2.49
C LEU A 35 6.44 2.73 2.27
N SER A 36 7.37 2.45 3.20
CA SER A 36 8.25 1.27 3.11
C SER A 36 7.48 -0.06 3.13
N ARG A 37 6.35 -0.11 3.83
CA ARG A 37 5.46 -1.30 3.87
C ARG A 37 4.72 -1.57 2.56
N LYS A 38 4.54 -0.56 1.72
CA LYS A 38 3.85 -0.70 0.42
C LYS A 38 4.77 -1.16 -0.72
N LYS A 39 6.02 -1.52 -0.42
CA LYS A 39 7.05 -1.71 -1.45
C LYS A 39 6.83 -2.95 -2.32
N ASP A 40 6.11 -3.96 -1.84
CA ASP A 40 5.89 -5.22 -2.56
C ASP A 40 4.53 -5.31 -3.27
N TRP A 41 4.05 -4.21 -3.84
CA TRP A 41 2.96 -4.30 -4.80
C TRP A 41 3.53 -4.76 -6.15
N PHE A 42 3.11 -5.96 -6.58
CA PHE A 42 3.37 -6.46 -7.92
C PHE A 42 2.97 -5.38 -8.94
N LYS A 43 3.94 -4.88 -9.69
CA LYS A 43 3.71 -3.88 -10.74
C LYS A 43 3.50 -4.60 -12.05
N TYR A 44 2.28 -4.51 -12.57
CA TYR A 44 2.03 -4.94 -13.94
C TYR A 44 2.81 -4.06 -14.92
N PRO A 45 3.34 -4.63 -16.01
CA PRO A 45 3.92 -3.84 -17.09
C PRO A 45 2.85 -2.91 -17.69
N ALA A 46 3.29 -1.87 -18.39
CA ALA A 46 2.36 -0.94 -19.03
C ALA A 46 1.44 -1.71 -20.00
N PRO A 47 0.12 -1.46 -20.03
CA PRO A 47 -0.79 -2.19 -20.92
C PRO A 47 -0.38 -2.13 -22.40
N GLN A 48 0.31 -1.06 -22.78
CA GLN A 48 0.79 -0.81 -24.13
C GLN A 48 1.93 -1.75 -24.54
N THR A 49 2.62 -2.35 -23.56
CA THR A 49 3.69 -3.34 -23.76
C THR A 49 3.20 -4.78 -23.59
N MET A 50 1.90 -4.99 -23.35
CA MET A 50 1.30 -6.30 -23.14
C MET A 50 0.41 -6.68 -24.32
N SER A 51 0.31 -7.97 -24.60
CA SER A 51 -0.68 -8.48 -25.54
C SER A 51 -2.09 -8.47 -24.92
N TYR A 52 -3.10 -8.42 -25.77
CA TYR A 52 -4.49 -8.47 -25.33
C TYR A 52 -4.82 -9.71 -24.49
N LYS A 53 -4.22 -10.87 -24.83
CA LYS A 53 -4.42 -12.13 -24.10
C LYS A 53 -3.85 -12.10 -22.69
N GLU A 54 -2.68 -11.49 -22.50
CA GLU A 54 -2.06 -11.35 -21.18
C GLU A 54 -2.90 -10.43 -20.29
N ILE A 55 -3.39 -9.32 -20.85
CA ILE A 55 -4.30 -8.41 -20.16
C ILE A 55 -5.58 -9.16 -19.76
N GLU A 56 -6.23 -9.85 -20.69
CA GLU A 56 -7.45 -10.61 -20.44
C GLU A 56 -7.28 -11.65 -19.32
N THR A 57 -6.14 -12.35 -19.30
CA THR A 57 -5.82 -13.34 -18.27
C THR A 57 -5.73 -12.70 -16.89
N ILE A 58 -5.02 -11.58 -16.77
CA ILE A 58 -4.88 -10.83 -15.52
C ILE A 58 -6.26 -10.38 -14.99
N PHE A 59 -7.11 -9.86 -15.88
CA PHE A 59 -8.44 -9.42 -15.51
C PHE A 59 -9.31 -10.58 -15.02
N LYS A 60 -9.27 -11.74 -15.70
CA LYS A 60 -10.00 -12.94 -15.28
C LYS A 60 -9.53 -13.45 -13.91
N GLU A 61 -8.23 -13.53 -13.70
CA GLU A 61 -7.66 -13.94 -12.41
C GLU A 61 -8.09 -13.01 -11.27
N LYS A 62 -8.08 -11.69 -11.51
CA LYS A 62 -8.49 -10.71 -10.50
C LYS A 62 -9.98 -10.75 -10.20
N LEU A 63 -10.82 -10.96 -11.21
CA LEU A 63 -12.26 -11.12 -11.01
C LEU A 63 -12.58 -12.38 -10.19
N ASN A 64 -11.89 -13.49 -10.46
CA ASN A 64 -12.08 -14.72 -9.70
C ASN A 64 -11.65 -14.58 -8.23
N GLN A 65 -10.57 -13.84 -7.95
CA GLN A 65 -10.16 -13.53 -6.57
C GLN A 65 -11.21 -12.75 -5.78
N ILE A 66 -12.01 -11.90 -6.43
CA ILE A 66 -13.08 -11.13 -5.79
C ILE A 66 -14.32 -11.99 -5.49
N ILE A 67 -14.53 -13.06 -6.26
CA ILE A 67 -15.70 -13.94 -6.12
C ILE A 67 -15.49 -15.00 -5.02
N GLU A 68 -14.24 -15.31 -4.68
CA GLU A 68 -13.89 -16.32 -3.66
C GLU A 68 -13.62 -15.75 -2.25
N GLU A 69 -13.63 -14.42 -2.06
CA GLU A 69 -13.61 -13.73 -0.76
C GLU A 69 -15.01 -13.34 -0.26
#